data_AF-A2G4M1-F1
#
_entry.id   AF-A2G4M1-F1
#
_cell.length_a   1.000
_cell.length_b   1.000
_cell.length_c   1.000
_cell.angle_alpha   90.00
_cell.angle_beta   90.00
_cell.angle_gamma   90.00
#
_symmetry.space_group_name_H-M   'P 1'
#
loop_
_entity.id
_entity.type
_entity.pdbx_description
1 polymer ?
#
loop_
_entity_poly.entity_id
_entity_poly.type
_entity_poly.pdbx_seq_one_letter_code
_entity_poly.pdbx_strand_id
1 'polypeptide(L)'
;MLADNKKQKSEKKLIADFDAVSLYPSAIARLYTLEGIPKVLKPEILNSEYLLKHLFKDDQGEPEGDKFISGFFVLIKITDIKIKRHFPLITVDPELNPELKAKSTKDKAKDKATVPRSSNTCCLMYVDHITLQDLIKYQGISCKVLQGYYYDEKRDFRIRDEVKKLFELRLKYKKEENPLQENIKLILNSIYGKTILSPIESKIKIIDDKDAVRYAIRNYNHIIKFEGLNGSDKTIFKLTKSICRHFNFCPLGVNILSMSKRIMN
;
A
#
# COMPACT_ATOMS: atom_id res chain seq x y z
N MET A 1 -18.24 2.30 2.07
CA MET A 1 -18.09 0.82 2.04
C MET A 1 -19.24 0.19 2.82
N LEU A 2 -19.72 -1.00 2.43
CA LEU A 2 -20.85 -1.67 3.08
C LEU A 2 -20.38 -2.87 3.92
N ALA A 3 -21.05 -3.10 5.05
CA ALA A 3 -20.80 -4.26 5.90
C ALA A 3 -21.03 -5.58 5.15
N ASP A 4 -20.24 -6.60 5.47
CA ASP A 4 -20.33 -7.96 4.91
C ASP A 4 -20.19 -8.07 3.38
N ASN A 5 -19.71 -7.02 2.70
CA ASN A 5 -19.63 -6.95 1.23
C ASN A 5 -20.97 -7.23 0.53
N LYS A 6 -22.10 -6.96 1.18
CA LYS A 6 -23.44 -7.18 0.61
C LYS A 6 -23.93 -5.92 -0.07
N LYS A 7 -24.47 -6.07 -1.29
CA LYS A 7 -25.19 -4.99 -1.98
C LYS A 7 -26.43 -4.62 -1.17
N GLN A 8 -26.65 -3.33 -0.96
CA GLN A 8 -27.86 -2.81 -0.35
C GLN A 8 -28.67 -2.04 -1.39
N LYS A 9 -29.98 -2.30 -1.44
CA LYS A 9 -30.96 -1.53 -2.21
C LYS A 9 -32.05 -1.08 -1.23
N SER A 10 -32.37 0.20 -1.20
CA SER A 10 -33.50 0.71 -0.41
C SER A 10 -34.36 1.62 -1.26
N GLU A 11 -35.66 1.29 -1.37
CA GLU A 11 -36.65 2.11 -2.07
C GLU A 11 -37.34 3.11 -1.12
N LYS A 12 -37.15 2.95 0.19
CA LYS A 12 -37.83 3.73 1.24
C LYS A 12 -36.91 4.63 2.07
N LYS A 13 -35.60 4.36 2.10
CA LYS A 13 -34.62 5.12 2.88
C LYS A 13 -33.58 5.73 1.97
N LEU A 14 -33.27 7.00 2.21
CA LEU A 14 -32.13 7.68 1.59
C LEU A 14 -30.83 7.07 2.14
N ILE A 15 -29.89 6.80 1.24
CA ILE A 15 -28.55 6.34 1.58
C ILE A 15 -27.66 7.58 1.64
N ALA A 16 -26.98 7.77 2.77
CA ALA A 16 -25.96 8.82 2.91
C ALA A 16 -24.60 8.25 2.50
N ASP A 17 -23.88 8.98 1.64
CA ASP A 17 -22.51 8.66 1.27
C ASP A 17 -21.55 9.62 2.00
N PHE A 18 -20.60 9.06 2.72
CA PHE A 18 -19.59 9.79 3.46
C PHE A 18 -18.24 9.58 2.78
N ASP A 19 -17.72 10.64 2.16
CA ASP A 19 -16.39 10.64 1.52
C ASP A 19 -15.43 11.54 2.28
N ALA A 20 -14.25 11.00 2.57
CA ALA A 20 -13.20 11.75 3.27
C ALA A 20 -12.52 12.71 2.29
N VAL A 21 -12.51 14.00 2.63
CA VAL A 21 -11.83 15.00 1.80
C VAL A 21 -10.33 14.76 1.86
N SER A 22 -9.75 14.31 0.74
CA SER A 22 -8.29 14.14 0.59
C SER A 22 -7.69 13.19 1.63
N LEU A 23 -8.12 11.93 1.60
CA LEU A 23 -7.70 10.88 2.53
C LEU A 23 -6.17 10.71 2.63
N TYR A 24 -5.47 10.56 1.50
CA TYR A 24 -4.01 10.36 1.52
C TYR A 24 -3.25 11.59 2.05
N PRO A 25 -3.55 12.83 1.62
CA PRO A 25 -2.99 14.03 2.26
C PRO A 25 -3.25 14.09 3.76
N SER A 26 -4.47 13.74 4.19
CA SER A 26 -4.84 13.70 5.61
C SER A 26 -4.04 12.64 6.39
N ALA A 27 -3.72 11.51 5.76
CA ALA A 27 -2.84 10.51 6.33
C ALA A 27 -1.40 11.04 6.43
N ILE A 28 -0.87 11.65 5.37
CA ILE A 28 0.48 12.21 5.34
C ILE A 28 0.67 13.29 6.42
N ALA A 29 -0.34 14.12 6.66
CA ALA A 29 -0.31 15.14 7.71
C ALA A 29 -0.14 14.57 9.15
N ARG A 30 -0.38 13.26 9.34
CA ARG A 30 -0.20 12.54 10.60
C ARG A 30 1.05 11.64 10.60
N LEU A 31 1.78 11.61 9.49
CA LEU A 31 2.90 10.70 9.27
C LEU A 31 4.22 11.44 9.18
N TYR A 32 5.28 10.66 9.08
CA TYR A 32 6.66 11.10 9.04
C TYR A 32 7.43 10.17 8.12
N THR A 33 8.66 10.55 7.80
CA THR A 33 9.62 9.69 7.13
C THR A 33 10.59 9.11 8.15
N LEU A 34 10.98 7.85 7.96
CA LEU A 34 11.98 7.18 8.79
C LEU A 34 13.37 7.51 8.25
N GLU A 35 14.26 7.99 9.12
CA GLU A 35 15.67 8.20 8.79
C GLU A 35 16.50 6.93 9.00
N GLY A 36 17.68 6.88 8.40
CA GLY A 36 18.64 5.80 8.58
C GLY A 36 18.41 4.56 7.73
N ILE A 37 19.19 3.52 8.04
CA ILE A 37 19.15 2.22 7.38
C ILE A 37 18.38 1.24 8.28
N PRO A 38 17.41 0.47 7.74
CA PRO A 38 16.69 -0.51 8.53
C PRO A 38 17.63 -1.58 9.09
N LYS A 39 17.41 -1.93 10.36
CA LYS A 39 18.11 -3.02 11.06
C LYS A 39 17.24 -4.26 11.07
N VAL A 40 17.84 -5.41 10.76
CA VAL A 40 17.14 -6.71 10.78
C VAL A 40 16.82 -7.07 12.22
N LEU A 41 15.60 -7.56 12.46
CA LEU A 41 15.19 -8.07 13.77
C LEU A 41 15.96 -9.34 14.12
N LYS A 42 16.56 -9.34 15.31
CA LYS A 42 17.23 -10.51 15.87
C LYS A 42 16.22 -11.41 16.62
N PRO A 43 16.50 -12.71 16.79
CA PRO A 43 15.58 -13.64 17.44
C PRO A 43 15.09 -13.18 18.83
N GLU A 44 15.95 -12.49 19.59
CA GLU A 44 15.65 -12.05 20.95
C GLU A 44 14.59 -10.94 21.01
N ILE A 45 14.38 -10.23 19.90
CA ILE A 45 13.44 -9.10 19.79
C ILE A 45 12.25 -9.40 18.86
N LEU A 46 12.06 -10.66 18.44
CA LEU A 46 10.90 -11.13 17.68
C LEU A 46 9.64 -11.26 18.55
N ASN A 47 9.25 -10.18 19.20
CA ASN A 47 8.10 -10.13 20.10
C ASN A 47 7.30 -8.84 19.86
N SER A 48 6.00 -8.97 19.62
CA SER A 48 5.12 -7.83 19.33
C SER A 48 5.01 -6.85 20.50
N GLU A 49 4.98 -7.35 21.75
CA GLU A 49 4.95 -6.51 22.94
C GLU A 49 6.27 -5.75 23.11
N TYR A 50 7.40 -6.40 22.84
CA TYR A 50 8.71 -5.74 22.86
C TYR A 50 8.77 -4.61 21.84
N LEU A 51 8.37 -4.88 20.59
CA LEU A 51 8.37 -3.87 19.52
C LEU A 51 7.47 -2.69 19.83
N LEU A 52 6.25 -2.93 20.32
CA LEU A 52 5.30 -1.87 20.65
C LEU A 52 5.70 -1.10 21.92
N LYS A 53 6.33 -1.76 22.89
CA LYS A 53 6.86 -1.11 24.08
C LYS A 53 7.95 -0.12 23.72
N HIS A 54 8.87 -0.47 22.81
CA HIS A 54 9.99 0.39 22.46
C HIS A 54 9.72 1.30 21.24
N LEU A 55 8.55 1.18 20.61
CA LEU A 55 8.09 2.06 19.54
C LEU A 55 7.85 3.49 20.06
N PHE A 56 8.41 4.46 19.35
CA PHE A 56 8.18 5.90 19.50
C PHE A 56 6.68 6.23 19.64
N LYS A 57 6.38 7.23 20.46
CA LYS A 57 5.03 7.83 20.54
C LYS A 57 4.67 8.52 19.20
N ASP A 58 3.40 8.80 18.97
CA ASP A 58 2.89 9.28 17.66
C ASP A 58 3.62 10.52 17.12
N ASP A 59 3.94 11.50 17.98
CA ASP A 59 4.64 12.74 17.61
C ASP A 59 6.08 12.83 18.14
N GLN A 60 6.68 11.69 18.53
CA GLN A 60 8.08 11.65 18.93
C GLN A 60 8.98 11.70 17.69
N GLY A 61 9.95 12.61 17.66
CA GLY A 61 10.91 12.76 16.55
C GLY A 61 12.27 12.10 16.76
N GLU A 62 12.68 11.99 18.02
CA GLU A 62 14.02 11.58 18.44
C GLU A 62 13.93 10.38 19.40
N PRO A 63 14.93 9.49 19.44
CA PRO A 63 14.94 8.38 20.39
C PRO A 63 15.07 8.89 21.83
N GLU A 64 14.22 8.37 22.72
CA GLU A 64 14.18 8.79 24.13
C GLU A 64 13.97 7.58 25.06
N GLY A 65 14.96 7.27 25.90
CA GLY A 65 14.86 6.20 26.88
C GLY A 65 14.56 4.83 26.27
N ASP A 66 13.45 4.20 26.69
CA ASP A 66 12.99 2.93 26.13
C ASP A 66 12.26 3.09 24.78
N LYS A 67 11.97 4.32 24.36
CA LYS A 67 11.32 4.64 23.09
C LYS A 67 12.36 4.93 22.02
N PHE A 68 13.06 3.89 21.55
CA PHE A 68 14.13 4.03 20.55
C PHE A 68 13.75 3.49 19.16
N ILE A 69 12.63 2.78 18.98
CA ILE A 69 12.20 2.28 17.67
C ILE A 69 11.32 3.33 16.99
N SER A 70 11.80 3.96 15.91
CA SER A 70 11.02 4.94 15.15
C SER A 70 9.98 4.30 14.23
N GLY A 71 10.20 3.08 13.76
CA GLY A 71 9.21 2.35 12.99
C GLY A 71 9.68 0.94 12.66
N PHE A 72 8.75 0.03 12.37
CA PHE A 72 9.09 -1.33 11.96
C PHE A 72 8.11 -1.88 10.93
N PHE A 73 8.58 -2.90 10.22
CA PHE A 73 7.83 -3.67 9.22
C PHE A 73 8.15 -5.15 9.43
N VAL A 74 7.12 -5.95 9.68
CA VAL A 74 7.28 -7.32 10.14
C VAL A 74 6.31 -8.27 9.45
N LEU A 75 6.75 -9.52 9.29
CA LEU A 75 5.87 -10.64 9.01
C LEU A 75 5.36 -11.20 10.34
N ILE A 76 4.05 -11.19 10.52
CA ILE A 76 3.40 -11.80 11.66
C ILE A 76 2.63 -13.05 11.26
N LYS A 77 2.53 -14.00 12.20
CA LYS A 77 1.55 -15.08 12.17
C LYS A 77 0.46 -14.78 13.19
N ILE A 78 -0.75 -14.50 12.71
CA ILE A 78 -1.91 -14.33 13.60
C ILE A 78 -2.27 -15.72 14.14
N THR A 79 -2.35 -15.85 15.47
CA THR A 79 -2.66 -17.11 16.16
C THR A 79 -4.09 -17.13 16.67
N ASP A 80 -4.61 -15.98 17.10
CA ASP A 80 -5.95 -15.86 17.65
C ASP A 80 -6.59 -14.51 17.29
N ILE A 81 -7.92 -14.49 17.17
CA ILE A 81 -8.72 -13.30 16.84
C ILE A 81 -9.90 -13.23 17.80
N LYS A 82 -9.83 -12.33 18.78
CA LYS A 82 -10.88 -12.17 19.80
C LYS A 82 -12.15 -11.51 19.25
N ILE A 83 -11.99 -10.53 18.37
CA ILE A 83 -13.12 -9.72 17.86
C ILE A 83 -13.26 -9.94 16.35
N LYS A 84 -14.36 -10.57 15.95
CA LYS A 84 -14.73 -10.74 14.53
C LYS A 84 -15.49 -9.51 14.05
N ARG A 85 -14.92 -8.77 13.11
CA ARG A 85 -15.51 -7.55 12.55
C ARG A 85 -16.27 -7.86 11.26
N HIS A 86 -17.38 -7.18 11.03
CA HIS A 86 -18.07 -7.18 9.72
C HIS A 86 -17.20 -6.57 8.61
N PHE A 87 -16.26 -5.70 8.99
CA PHE A 87 -15.20 -5.18 8.14
C PHE A 87 -13.84 -5.59 8.73
N PRO A 88 -13.31 -6.77 8.34
CA PRO A 88 -12.03 -7.26 8.85
C PRO A 88 -10.86 -6.38 8.38
N LEU A 89 -9.95 -6.05 9.30
CA LEU A 89 -8.71 -5.34 8.98
C LEU A 89 -7.65 -6.30 8.43
N ILE A 90 -7.75 -7.58 8.82
CA ILE A 90 -6.89 -8.66 8.33
C ILE A 90 -7.06 -8.81 6.83
N THR A 91 -5.93 -8.78 6.12
CA THR A 91 -5.85 -9.02 4.69
C THR A 91 -5.10 -10.32 4.43
N VAL A 92 -5.81 -11.35 3.97
CA VAL A 92 -5.25 -12.64 3.58
C VAL A 92 -4.64 -12.51 2.18
N ASP A 93 -3.30 -12.55 2.12
CA ASP A 93 -2.58 -12.67 0.86
C ASP A 93 -2.52 -14.14 0.45
N PRO A 94 -3.13 -14.54 -0.68
CA PRO A 94 -3.12 -15.91 -1.15
C PRO A 94 -1.71 -16.43 -1.49
N GLU A 95 -0.78 -15.56 -1.89
CA GLU A 95 0.61 -15.98 -2.19
C GLU A 95 1.38 -16.31 -0.92
N LEU A 96 1.14 -15.54 0.15
CA LEU A 96 1.74 -15.76 1.46
C LEU A 96 1.07 -16.91 2.24
N ASN A 97 -0.20 -17.20 1.94
CA ASN A 97 -1.02 -18.23 2.60
C ASN A 97 -1.61 -19.20 1.57
N PRO A 98 -0.78 -19.98 0.85
CA PRO A 98 -1.25 -20.87 -0.21
C PRO A 98 -2.22 -21.95 0.31
N GLU A 99 -2.12 -22.34 1.57
CA GLU A 99 -3.00 -23.29 2.23
C GLU A 99 -4.45 -22.79 2.41
N LEU A 100 -4.65 -21.47 2.37
CA LEU A 100 -5.96 -20.82 2.44
C LEU A 100 -6.59 -20.60 1.05
N LYS A 101 -5.87 -20.92 -0.04
CA LYS A 101 -6.47 -21.02 -1.38
C LYS A 101 -7.33 -22.28 -1.46
N ALA A 102 -8.45 -22.21 -2.17
CA ALA A 102 -9.21 -23.42 -2.51
C ALA A 102 -8.28 -24.43 -3.19
N LYS A 103 -8.22 -25.65 -2.66
CA LYS A 103 -7.69 -26.79 -3.42
C LYS A 103 -8.79 -27.20 -4.39
N SER A 104 -8.59 -26.95 -5.69
CA SER A 104 -9.46 -27.52 -6.72
C SER A 104 -9.32 -29.03 -6.65
N THR A 105 -10.36 -29.69 -6.14
CA THR A 105 -10.48 -31.15 -6.20
C THR A 105 -11.35 -31.50 -7.40
N LYS A 106 -11.12 -32.66 -8.03
CA LYS A 106 -11.98 -33.14 -9.15
C LYS A 106 -13.46 -33.28 -8.73
N ASP A 107 -13.73 -33.35 -7.43
CA ASP A 107 -15.06 -33.35 -6.84
C ASP A 107 -15.48 -31.93 -6.41
N LYS A 108 -16.27 -31.23 -7.23
CA LYS A 108 -16.82 -29.90 -6.91
C LYS A 108 -17.58 -29.81 -5.57
N ALA A 109 -18.04 -30.95 -5.02
CA ALA A 109 -18.72 -31.03 -3.73
C ALA A 109 -17.77 -30.94 -2.52
N LYS A 110 -16.45 -31.09 -2.71
CA LYS A 110 -15.42 -31.02 -1.65
C LYS A 110 -14.51 -29.79 -1.75
N ASP A 111 -14.76 -28.89 -2.71
CA ASP A 111 -14.00 -27.66 -2.86
C ASP A 111 -14.20 -26.79 -1.61
N LYS A 112 -13.18 -26.69 -0.76
CA LYS A 112 -13.15 -25.71 0.34
C LYS A 112 -13.21 -24.31 -0.29
N ALA A 113 -14.20 -23.51 0.12
CA ALA A 113 -14.33 -22.13 -0.34
C ALA A 113 -13.04 -21.33 -0.10
N THR A 114 -12.57 -20.62 -1.14
CA THR A 114 -11.43 -19.71 -1.04
C THR A 114 -11.69 -18.67 0.04
N VAL A 115 -10.74 -18.49 0.96
CA VAL A 115 -10.84 -17.44 1.96
C VAL A 115 -10.77 -16.07 1.25
N PRO A 116 -11.75 -15.18 1.43
CA PRO A 116 -11.70 -13.84 0.84
C PRO A 116 -10.48 -13.06 1.31
N ARG A 117 -10.00 -12.11 0.48
CA ARG A 117 -8.84 -11.27 0.85
C ARG A 117 -9.05 -10.50 2.16
N SER A 118 -10.26 -10.03 2.46
CA SER A 118 -10.58 -9.43 3.77
C SER A 118 -11.44 -10.42 4.53
N SER A 119 -10.90 -11.01 5.59
CA SER A 119 -11.58 -12.05 6.38
C SER A 119 -11.11 -12.06 7.84
N ASN A 120 -11.95 -12.55 8.75
CA ASN A 120 -11.54 -12.82 10.13
C ASN A 120 -10.85 -14.19 10.22
N THR A 121 -9.74 -14.36 9.52
CA THR A 121 -9.01 -15.63 9.44
C THR A 121 -7.58 -15.45 9.94
N CYS A 122 -7.12 -16.36 10.79
CA CYS A 122 -5.72 -16.41 11.20
C CYS A 122 -4.84 -16.73 9.98
N CYS A 123 -3.90 -15.84 9.67
CA CYS A 123 -3.02 -15.96 8.51
C CYS A 123 -1.64 -15.36 8.82
N LEU A 124 -0.69 -15.63 7.93
CA LEU A 124 0.52 -14.84 7.77
C LEU A 124 0.17 -13.50 7.12
N MET A 125 0.75 -12.42 7.62
CA MET A 125 0.50 -11.07 7.12
C MET A 125 1.73 -10.18 7.33
N TYR A 126 2.12 -9.42 6.31
CA TYR A 126 3.07 -8.31 6.47
C TYR A 126 2.36 -7.10 7.05
N VAL A 127 2.91 -6.53 8.12
CA VAL A 127 2.34 -5.38 8.81
C VAL A 127 3.43 -4.37 9.14
N ASP A 128 3.09 -3.09 9.02
CA ASP A 128 3.83 -2.03 9.69
C ASP A 128 3.32 -1.82 11.12
N HIS A 129 4.03 -1.00 11.88
CA HIS A 129 3.66 -0.68 13.25
C HIS A 129 2.22 -0.13 13.40
N ILE A 130 1.74 0.68 12.44
CA ILE A 130 0.38 1.23 12.42
C ILE A 130 -0.65 0.12 12.29
N THR A 131 -0.49 -0.75 11.28
CA THR A 131 -1.41 -1.87 11.06
C THR A 131 -1.40 -2.84 12.24
N LEU A 132 -0.24 -3.12 12.83
CA LEU A 132 -0.15 -4.01 13.99
C LEU A 132 -0.91 -3.44 15.21
N GLN A 133 -0.73 -2.15 15.51
CA GLN A 133 -1.49 -1.46 16.55
C GLN A 133 -3.00 -1.56 16.32
N ASP A 134 -3.45 -1.36 15.08
CA ASP A 134 -4.88 -1.39 14.74
C ASP A 134 -5.47 -2.80 14.84
N LEU A 135 -4.74 -3.82 14.37
CA LEU A 135 -5.16 -5.21 14.50
C LEU A 135 -5.33 -5.61 15.97
N ILE A 136 -4.40 -5.22 16.84
CA ILE A 136 -4.47 -5.50 18.28
C ILE A 136 -5.63 -4.74 18.91
N LYS A 137 -5.75 -3.43 18.64
CA LYS A 137 -6.77 -2.57 19.23
C LYS A 137 -8.19 -2.93 18.81
N TYR A 138 -8.42 -3.13 17.51
CA TYR A 138 -9.77 -3.25 16.96
C TYR A 138 -10.21 -4.70 16.74
N GLN A 139 -9.29 -5.64 16.50
CA GLN A 139 -9.63 -7.07 16.33
C GLN A 139 -9.15 -7.95 17.49
N GLY A 140 -8.38 -7.41 18.44
CA GLY A 140 -7.91 -8.16 19.61
C GLY A 140 -7.03 -9.34 19.22
N ILE A 141 -6.21 -9.20 18.16
CA ILE A 141 -5.41 -10.32 17.68
C ILE A 141 -4.32 -10.70 18.67
N SER A 142 -3.98 -11.99 18.70
CA SER A 142 -2.70 -12.46 19.23
C SER A 142 -1.85 -12.93 18.06
N CYS A 143 -0.55 -12.64 18.07
CA CYS A 143 0.32 -12.99 16.96
C CYS A 143 1.75 -13.34 17.41
N LYS A 144 2.48 -13.99 16.50
CA LYS A 144 3.93 -14.22 16.63
C LYS A 144 4.64 -13.42 15.55
N VAL A 145 5.67 -12.66 15.92
CA VAL A 145 6.55 -11.98 14.96
C VAL A 145 7.55 -13.01 14.44
N LEU A 146 7.66 -13.16 13.12
CA LEU A 146 8.53 -14.17 12.50
C LEU A 146 9.85 -13.58 12.02
N GLN A 147 9.78 -12.42 11.37
CA GLN A 147 10.92 -11.72 10.81
C GLN A 147 10.52 -10.29 10.45
N GLY A 148 11.50 -9.44 10.21
CA GLY A 148 11.27 -8.09 9.74
C GLY A 148 12.46 -7.18 10.03
N TYR A 149 12.21 -5.90 9.90
CA TYR A 149 13.21 -4.87 10.15
C TYR A 149 12.58 -3.69 10.90
N TYR A 150 13.43 -2.96 11.61
CA TYR A 150 13.07 -1.78 12.36
C TYR A 150 14.07 -0.65 12.10
N TYR A 151 13.62 0.57 12.36
CA TYR A 151 14.40 1.80 12.33
C TYR A 151 14.52 2.31 13.76
N ASP A 152 15.70 2.81 14.11
CA ASP A 152 16.00 3.37 15.43
C ASP A 152 16.67 4.75 15.37
N GLU A 153 16.69 5.36 14.19
CA GLU A 153 17.02 6.76 14.01
C GLU A 153 15.75 7.64 14.06
N LYS A 154 15.88 8.88 13.64
CA LYS A 154 14.87 9.93 13.79
C LYS A 154 13.68 9.74 12.87
N ARG A 155 12.61 10.47 13.20
CA ARG A 155 11.46 10.71 12.32
C ARG A 155 11.53 12.13 11.78
N ASP A 156 11.45 12.25 10.47
CA ASP A 156 11.39 13.54 9.78
C ASP A 156 9.95 13.91 9.42
N PHE A 157 9.54 15.11 9.84
CA PHE A 157 8.19 15.62 9.72
C PHE A 157 8.00 16.62 8.58
N ARG A 158 9.06 16.97 7.82
CA ARG A 158 9.00 17.97 6.74
C ARG A 158 7.88 17.67 5.72
N ILE A 159 7.61 16.39 5.47
CA ILE A 159 6.55 15.97 4.55
C ILE A 159 5.15 16.44 4.99
N ARG A 160 4.89 16.56 6.31
CA ARG A 160 3.63 17.08 6.86
C ARG A 160 3.43 18.52 6.41
N ASP A 161 4.49 19.34 6.55
CA ASP A 161 4.46 20.76 6.25
C ASP A 161 4.28 21.01 4.76
N GLU A 162 5.00 20.28 3.90
CA GLU A 162 4.87 20.43 2.44
C GLU A 162 3.48 20.04 1.92
N VAL A 163 2.91 18.94 2.43
CA VAL A 163 1.55 18.53 2.07
C VAL A 163 0.51 19.53 2.58
N LYS A 164 0.70 20.08 3.78
CA LYS A 164 -0.19 21.11 4.33
C LYS A 164 -0.18 22.37 3.47
N LYS A 165 0.99 22.85 3.05
CA LYS A 165 1.11 24.00 2.13
C LYS A 165 0.35 23.76 0.82
N LEU A 166 0.52 22.60 0.20
CA LEU A 166 -0.19 22.23 -1.03
C LEU A 166 -1.71 22.16 -0.82
N PHE A 167 -2.15 21.62 0.32
CA PHE A 167 -3.56 21.53 0.66
C PHE A 167 -4.20 22.91 0.87
N GLU A 168 -3.53 23.80 1.60
CA GLU A 168 -3.99 25.18 1.80
C GLU A 168 -4.04 25.96 0.48
N LEU A 169 -3.03 25.79 -0.37
CA LEU A 169 -3.00 26.38 -1.71
C LEU A 169 -4.17 25.89 -2.57
N ARG A 170 -4.50 24.60 -2.49
CA ARG A 170 -5.68 24.03 -3.15
C ARG A 170 -6.97 24.67 -2.64
N LEU A 171 -7.12 24.86 -1.33
CA LEU A 171 -8.30 25.50 -0.74
C LEU A 171 -8.45 26.93 -1.23
N LYS A 172 -7.36 27.69 -1.32
CA LYS A 172 -7.34 29.04 -1.89
C LYS A 172 -7.85 29.05 -3.33
N TYR A 173 -7.24 28.27 -4.21
CA TYR A 173 -7.64 28.22 -5.62
C TYR A 173 -9.04 27.66 -5.84
N LYS A 174 -9.52 26.77 -4.97
CA LYS A 174 -10.91 26.29 -5.01
C LYS A 174 -11.91 27.42 -4.72
N LYS A 175 -11.61 28.32 -3.77
CA LYS A 175 -12.45 29.50 -3.48
C LYS A 175 -12.47 30.51 -4.62
N GLU A 176 -11.34 30.64 -5.32
CA GLU A 176 -11.18 31.50 -6.49
C GLU A 176 -11.75 30.88 -7.79
N GLU A 177 -12.37 29.70 -7.72
CA GLU A 177 -12.82 28.91 -8.88
C GLU A 177 -11.72 28.69 -9.95
N ASN A 178 -10.46 28.67 -9.49
CA ASN A 178 -9.31 28.57 -10.37
C ASN A 178 -9.03 27.09 -10.74
N PRO A 179 -8.94 26.74 -12.05
CA PRO A 179 -8.67 25.38 -12.52
C PRO A 179 -7.39 24.74 -11.95
N LEU A 180 -6.41 25.53 -11.49
CA LEU A 180 -5.17 25.03 -10.88
C LEU A 180 -5.41 24.13 -9.66
N GLN A 181 -6.57 24.24 -8.98
CA GLN A 181 -6.91 23.36 -7.86
C GLN A 181 -6.94 21.87 -8.27
N GLU A 182 -7.33 21.55 -9.52
CA GLU A 182 -7.34 20.16 -10.01
C GLU A 182 -5.93 19.63 -10.22
N ASN A 183 -4.99 20.45 -10.72
CA ASN A 183 -3.59 20.05 -10.82
C ASN A 183 -3.00 19.77 -9.43
N ILE A 184 -3.29 20.61 -8.43
CA ILE A 184 -2.81 20.39 -7.07
C ILE A 184 -3.44 19.14 -6.45
N LYS A 185 -4.73 18.88 -6.71
CA LYS A 185 -5.42 17.64 -6.30
C LYS A 185 -4.72 16.40 -6.88
N LEU A 186 -4.35 16.44 -8.17
CA LEU A 186 -3.63 15.35 -8.82
C LEU A 186 -2.24 15.14 -8.22
N ILE A 187 -1.51 16.23 -7.91
CA ILE A 187 -0.22 16.15 -7.22
C ILE A 187 -0.39 15.47 -5.86
N LEU A 188 -1.32 15.96 -5.03
CA LEU A 188 -1.60 15.41 -3.71
C LEU A 188 -1.97 13.91 -3.74
N ASN A 189 -2.79 13.50 -4.71
CA ASN A 189 -3.18 12.10 -4.87
C ASN A 189 -2.06 11.23 -5.46
N SER A 190 -1.09 11.79 -6.17
CA SER A 190 -0.02 11.00 -6.81
C SER A 190 1.19 10.75 -5.91
N ILE A 191 1.34 11.48 -4.79
CA ILE A 191 2.46 11.31 -3.85
C ILE A 191 2.58 9.85 -3.40
N TYR A 192 1.51 9.24 -2.87
CA TYR A 192 1.56 7.87 -2.37
C TYR A 192 1.94 6.89 -3.49
N GLY A 193 1.33 7.02 -4.67
CA GLY A 193 1.57 6.14 -5.81
C GLY A 193 3.02 6.21 -6.27
N LYS A 194 3.63 7.40 -6.22
CA LYS A 194 5.04 7.60 -6.55
C LYS A 194 5.97 6.93 -5.55
N THR A 195 5.62 6.93 -4.26
CA THR A 195 6.45 6.32 -3.20
C THR A 195 6.55 4.80 -3.29
N ILE A 196 5.53 4.12 -3.83
CA ILE A 196 5.47 2.65 -3.95
C ILE A 196 5.59 2.15 -5.40
N LEU A 197 6.05 3.00 -6.31
CA LEU A 197 6.10 2.66 -7.73
C LEU A 197 7.02 1.46 -7.96
N SER A 198 6.49 0.41 -8.59
CA SER A 198 7.26 -0.74 -9.06
C SER A 198 8.22 -0.35 -10.18
N PRO A 199 9.35 -1.06 -10.34
CA PRO A 199 10.26 -0.81 -11.44
C PRO A 199 9.55 -0.97 -12.79
N ILE A 200 9.87 -0.08 -13.73
CA ILE A 200 9.32 -0.12 -15.08
C ILE A 200 10.16 -1.10 -15.91
N GLU A 201 9.67 -2.32 -16.04
CA GLU A 201 10.31 -3.43 -16.76
C GLU A 201 10.16 -3.37 -18.28
N SER A 202 9.23 -2.56 -18.77
CA SER A 202 8.97 -2.48 -20.20
C SER A 202 8.80 -1.05 -20.69
N LYS A 203 9.21 -0.82 -21.93
CA LYS A 203 9.04 0.44 -22.64
C LYS A 203 8.25 0.18 -23.91
N ILE A 204 7.27 1.05 -24.17
CA ILE A 204 6.55 1.05 -25.44
C ILE A 204 7.23 2.03 -26.39
N LYS A 205 7.43 1.61 -27.65
CA LYS A 205 7.71 2.51 -28.77
C LYS A 205 6.69 2.30 -29.87
N ILE A 206 6.29 3.39 -30.50
CA ILE A 206 5.40 3.39 -31.66
C ILE A 206 6.26 3.78 -32.85
N ILE A 207 6.26 2.97 -33.90
CA ILE A 207 7.11 3.11 -35.09
C ILE A 207 6.21 3.01 -36.32
N ASP A 208 6.48 3.79 -37.35
CA ASP A 208 5.76 3.69 -38.62
C ASP A 208 6.01 2.33 -39.28
N ASP A 209 4.99 1.74 -39.91
CA ASP A 209 5.03 0.37 -40.45
C ASP A 209 6.14 0.17 -41.48
N LYS A 210 6.41 1.21 -42.29
CA LYS A 210 7.53 1.23 -43.26
C LYS A 210 8.90 0.97 -42.61
N ASP A 211 9.07 1.35 -41.35
CA ASP A 211 10.31 1.21 -40.58
C ASP A 211 10.23 0.08 -39.54
N ALA A 212 9.05 -0.53 -39.34
CA ALA A 212 8.82 -1.54 -38.30
C ALA A 212 9.72 -2.76 -38.47
N VAL A 213 9.87 -3.30 -39.69
CA VAL A 213 10.75 -4.45 -39.96
C VAL A 213 12.22 -4.12 -39.65
N ARG A 214 12.69 -2.94 -40.09
CA ARG A 214 14.04 -2.47 -39.81
C ARG A 214 14.27 -2.28 -38.30
N TYR A 215 13.28 -1.73 -37.61
CA TYR A 215 13.32 -1.56 -36.16
C TYR A 215 13.37 -2.89 -35.42
N ALA A 216 12.57 -3.87 -35.87
CA ALA A 216 12.53 -5.22 -35.32
C ALA A 216 13.90 -5.90 -35.41
N ILE A 217 14.52 -5.89 -36.60
CA ILE A 217 15.85 -6.49 -36.82
C ILE A 217 16.91 -5.83 -35.93
N ARG A 218 16.91 -4.49 -35.83
CA ARG A 218 17.92 -3.76 -35.03
C ARG A 218 17.79 -3.98 -33.53
N ASN A 219 16.59 -4.29 -33.04
CA ASN A 219 16.29 -4.34 -31.60
C ASN A 219 15.80 -5.72 -31.14
N TYR A 220 15.99 -6.77 -31.95
CA TYR A 220 15.35 -8.08 -31.76
C TYR A 220 15.54 -8.66 -30.34
N ASN A 221 16.76 -8.55 -29.77
CA ASN A 221 17.07 -9.02 -28.41
C ASN A 221 16.29 -8.30 -27.30
N HIS A 222 15.77 -7.11 -27.57
CA HIS A 222 15.05 -6.29 -26.58
C HIS A 222 13.54 -6.33 -26.77
N ILE A 223 13.02 -6.94 -27.84
CA ILE A 223 11.59 -6.95 -28.15
C ILE A 223 10.91 -8.12 -27.43
N ILE A 224 9.90 -7.81 -26.63
CA ILE A 224 9.03 -8.81 -25.97
C ILE A 224 7.90 -9.20 -26.92
N LYS A 225 7.23 -8.20 -27.49
CA LYS A 225 6.16 -8.36 -28.47
C LYS A 225 6.02 -7.12 -29.33
N PHE A 226 5.47 -7.27 -30.53
CA PHE A 226 5.02 -6.15 -31.34
C PHE A 226 3.69 -6.48 -32.03
N GLU A 227 2.86 -5.46 -32.23
CA GLU A 227 1.56 -5.58 -32.88
C GLU A 227 1.24 -4.32 -33.69
N GLY A 228 0.64 -4.50 -34.87
CA GLY A 228 0.13 -3.40 -35.69
C GLY A 228 -1.07 -2.74 -35.01
N LEU A 229 -1.12 -1.40 -35.03
CA LEU A 229 -2.28 -0.65 -34.56
C LEU A 229 -3.35 -0.65 -35.64
N ASN A 230 -4.46 -1.34 -35.37
CA ASN A 230 -5.61 -1.38 -36.27
C ASN A 230 -6.06 0.02 -36.68
N GLY A 231 -6.15 0.25 -38.00
CA GLY A 231 -6.57 1.54 -38.57
C GLY A 231 -5.50 2.62 -38.58
N SER A 232 -4.22 2.26 -38.38
CA SER A 232 -3.10 3.18 -38.53
C SER A 232 -1.91 2.52 -39.23
N ASP A 233 -1.00 3.33 -39.75
CA ASP A 233 0.26 2.93 -40.37
C ASP A 233 1.40 2.78 -39.33
N LYS A 234 1.06 2.29 -38.13
CA LYS A 234 1.97 2.23 -36.98
C LYS A 234 1.98 0.86 -36.32
N THR A 235 3.17 0.44 -35.91
CA THR A 235 3.43 -0.76 -35.13
C THR A 235 3.90 -0.38 -33.73
N ILE A 236 3.27 -1.00 -32.71
CA ILE A 236 3.67 -0.87 -31.31
C ILE A 236 4.68 -1.96 -30.99
N PHE A 237 5.85 -1.57 -30.49
CA PHE A 237 6.87 -2.46 -29.94
C PHE A 237 6.88 -2.35 -28.41
N LYS A 238 6.65 -3.47 -27.72
CA LYS A 238 6.92 -3.60 -26.28
C LYS A 238 8.33 -4.16 -26.10
N LEU A 239 9.19 -3.35 -25.51
CA LEU A 239 10.60 -3.65 -25.29
C LEU A 239 10.86 -3.95 -23.82
N THR A 240 11.75 -4.88 -23.53
CA THR A 240 12.33 -5.06 -22.19
C THR A 240 13.20 -3.85 -21.86
N LYS A 241 13.00 -3.27 -20.68
CA LYS A 241 13.83 -2.20 -20.15
C LYS A 241 14.68 -2.76 -19.02
N SER A 242 15.99 -2.77 -19.20
CA SER A 242 16.92 -3.19 -18.15
C SER A 242 16.76 -2.31 -16.91
N ILE A 243 16.57 -2.94 -15.75
CA ILE A 243 16.53 -2.26 -14.46
C ILE A 243 17.96 -2.13 -13.96
N CYS A 244 18.61 -1.01 -14.23
CA CYS A 244 19.97 -0.77 -13.71
C CYS A 244 19.95 -0.21 -12.29
N ARG A 245 19.02 0.71 -11.99
CA ARG A 245 18.79 1.30 -10.67
C ARG A 245 17.32 1.66 -10.54
N HIS A 246 16.69 1.25 -9.44
CA HIS A 246 15.34 1.64 -9.08
C HIS A 246 15.33 2.05 -7.61
N PHE A 247 14.89 3.27 -7.36
CA PHE A 247 14.74 3.81 -6.01
C PHE A 247 13.30 4.25 -5.85
N ASN A 248 12.69 3.82 -4.76
CA ASN A 248 11.39 4.28 -4.32
C ASN A 248 11.43 4.50 -2.81
N PHE A 249 10.39 5.13 -2.27
CA PHE A 249 10.30 5.42 -0.85
C PHE A 249 9.22 4.55 -0.20
N CYS A 250 9.34 3.23 -0.40
CA CYS A 250 8.34 2.25 0.02
C CYS A 250 7.87 2.39 1.48
N PRO A 251 8.75 2.59 2.49
CA PRO A 251 8.33 2.75 3.88
C PRO A 251 7.25 3.82 4.08
N LEU A 252 7.49 5.04 3.55
CA LEU A 252 6.52 6.13 3.62
C LEU A 252 5.20 5.73 2.93
N GLY A 253 5.29 5.13 1.74
CA GLY A 253 4.11 4.69 1.00
C GLY A 253 3.26 3.65 1.73
N VAL A 254 3.90 2.66 2.37
CA VAL A 254 3.22 1.67 3.21
C VAL A 254 2.56 2.36 4.41
N ASN A 255 3.26 3.24 5.12
CA ASN A 255 2.68 3.96 6.25
C ASN A 255 1.50 4.86 5.83
N ILE A 256 1.56 5.49 4.65
CA ILE A 256 0.42 6.26 4.09
C ILE A 256 -0.80 5.37 3.91
N LEU A 257 -0.64 4.17 3.34
CA LEU A 257 -1.74 3.23 3.16
C LEU A 257 -2.31 2.76 4.51
N SER A 258 -1.45 2.44 5.47
CA SER A 258 -1.87 2.00 6.82
C SER A 258 -2.60 3.10 7.58
N MET A 259 -2.08 4.32 7.59
CA MET A 259 -2.73 5.47 8.24
C MET A 259 -4.05 5.85 7.55
N SER A 260 -4.12 5.73 6.23
CA SER A 260 -5.37 5.95 5.48
C SER A 260 -6.44 4.94 5.88
N LYS A 261 -6.07 3.66 6.06
CA LYS A 261 -6.99 2.64 6.61
C LYS A 261 -7.40 2.99 8.04
N ARG A 262 -6.46 3.40 8.90
CA ARG A 262 -6.75 3.83 10.27
C ARG A 262 -7.78 4.95 10.33
N ILE A 263 -7.69 5.95 9.44
CA ILE A 263 -8.65 7.07 9.37
C ILE A 263 -10.05 6.59 8.97
N MET A 264 -10.15 5.54 8.15
CA MET A 264 -11.44 4.99 7.70
C MET A 264 -12.07 4.00 8.69
N ASN A 265 -11.29 3.44 9.63
CA ASN A 265 -11.72 2.44 10.61
C ASN A 265 -12.41 3.06 11.81
#